data_AF-A0A3B8V949-F1
#
_entry.id   AF-A0A3B8V949-F1
#
_cell.length_a   1.000
_cell.length_b   1.000
_cell.length_c   1.000
_cell.angle_alpha   90.00
_cell.angle_beta   90.00
_cell.angle_gamma   90.00
#
_symmetry.space_group_name_H-M   'P 1'
#
loop_
_entity.id
_entity.type
_entity.pdbx_description
1 polymer ?
#
loop_
_entity_poly.entity_id
_entity_poly.type
_entity_poly.pdbx_seq_one_letter_code
_entity_poly.pdbx_strand_id
1 'polypeptide(L)'
;MDKISLLQERKARITEAGKELRAQIDALTDENSFVELSAFSFSKNDFYGEETDGEGVITGFATICDYPFYIIAQNFKVNCGGSSKANCDKIAKCLDAAEKNSTPVIYLLNTQGVQIGEGVTVLEGIAKVLMRATQLKGVVPQYAVVNGKVYGSLATLCAIADFTFFMKKSSLAVNSPLVLAAKTGKDVKKEDVGLAKSLDKTGIPAFEEEDMAGVKAKIAEITEIVSA
;
A
#
# COMPACT_ATOMS: atom_id res chain seq x y z
N MET A 1 26.58 -9.12 -20.10
CA MET A 1 25.44 -8.21 -20.39
C MET A 1 25.92 -6.78 -20.16
N ASP A 2 25.71 -5.88 -21.11
CA ASP A 2 26.03 -4.46 -20.93
C ASP A 2 25.14 -3.88 -19.81
N LYS A 3 25.73 -3.11 -18.89
CA LYS A 3 25.03 -2.55 -17.73
C LYS A 3 23.93 -1.58 -18.17
N ILE A 4 24.13 -0.86 -19.27
CA ILE A 4 23.13 0.07 -19.80
C ILE A 4 21.93 -0.71 -20.33
N SER A 5 22.16 -1.78 -21.09
CA SER A 5 21.08 -2.65 -21.57
C SER A 5 20.28 -3.27 -20.42
N LEU A 6 20.94 -3.77 -19.37
CA LEU A 6 20.28 -4.31 -18.18
C LEU A 6 19.40 -3.26 -17.48
N LEU A 7 19.91 -2.02 -17.34
CA LEU A 7 19.14 -0.92 -16.74
C LEU A 7 17.91 -0.55 -17.59
N GLN A 8 18.05 -0.52 -18.91
CA GLN A 8 16.94 -0.25 -19.83
C GLN A 8 15.86 -1.34 -19.75
N GLU A 9 16.26 -2.60 -19.71
CA GLU A 9 15.35 -3.74 -19.55
C GLU A 9 14.59 -3.68 -18.23
N ARG A 10 15.31 -3.52 -17.11
CA ARG A 10 14.71 -3.39 -15.78
C ARG A 10 13.78 -2.19 -15.67
N LYS A 11 14.15 -1.06 -16.27
CA LYS A 11 13.28 0.12 -16.34
C LYS A 11 11.98 -0.20 -17.08
N ALA A 12 12.06 -0.84 -18.26
CA ALA A 12 10.88 -1.21 -19.03
C ALA A 12 9.95 -2.15 -18.24
N ARG A 13 10.50 -3.15 -17.56
CA ARG A 13 9.72 -4.08 -16.70
C ARG A 13 9.01 -3.35 -15.56
N ILE A 14 9.72 -2.52 -14.79
CA ILE A 14 9.14 -1.75 -13.69
C ILE A 14 8.07 -0.76 -14.20
N THR A 15 8.33 -0.09 -15.32
CA THR A 15 7.38 0.85 -15.93
C THR A 15 6.10 0.15 -16.32
N GLU A 16 6.19 -0.99 -17.01
CA GLU A 16 5.02 -1.76 -17.44
C GLU A 16 4.26 -2.33 -16.25
N ALA A 17 4.95 -3.00 -15.32
CA ALA A 17 4.34 -3.62 -14.16
C ALA A 17 3.64 -2.58 -13.26
N GLY A 18 4.15 -1.36 -13.18
CA GLY A 18 3.60 -0.28 -12.35
C GLY A 18 2.74 0.74 -13.09
N LYS A 19 2.46 0.57 -14.38
CA LYS A 19 1.79 1.59 -15.22
C LYS A 19 0.45 2.04 -14.66
N GLU A 20 -0.43 1.08 -14.35
CA GLU A 20 -1.76 1.36 -13.81
C GLU A 20 -1.69 2.04 -12.43
N LEU A 21 -0.73 1.62 -11.59
CA LEU A 21 -0.57 2.17 -10.24
C LEU A 21 0.01 3.59 -10.27
N ARG A 22 0.98 3.86 -11.15
CA ARG A 22 1.50 5.22 -11.34
C ARG A 22 0.41 6.17 -11.84
N ALA A 23 -0.45 5.73 -12.75
CA ALA A 23 -1.61 6.54 -13.16
C ALA A 23 -2.56 6.86 -11.99
N GLN A 24 -2.73 5.96 -11.02
CA GLN A 24 -3.50 6.24 -9.80
C GLN A 24 -2.78 7.25 -8.89
N ILE A 25 -1.46 7.15 -8.76
CA ILE A 25 -0.64 8.13 -8.02
C ILE A 25 -0.73 9.51 -8.70
N ASP A 26 -0.63 9.56 -10.01
CA ASP A 26 -0.74 10.81 -10.79
C ASP A 26 -2.13 11.46 -10.61
N ALA A 27 -3.20 10.66 -10.56
CA ALA A 27 -4.55 11.16 -10.29
C ALA A 27 -4.74 11.68 -8.85
N LEU A 28 -3.96 11.17 -7.90
CA LEU A 28 -4.00 11.56 -6.50
C LEU A 28 -3.14 12.80 -6.20
N THR A 29 -2.09 13.06 -7.00
CA THR A 29 -1.05 14.05 -6.72
C THR A 29 -1.14 15.26 -7.63
N ASP A 30 -0.34 16.29 -7.35
CA ASP A 30 -0.21 17.44 -8.23
C ASP A 30 0.64 17.08 -9.46
N GLU A 31 0.37 17.77 -10.57
CA GLU A 31 1.00 17.51 -11.85
C GLU A 31 2.52 17.56 -11.74
N ASN A 32 3.21 16.52 -12.23
CA ASN A 32 4.67 16.40 -12.23
C ASN A 32 5.34 16.49 -10.84
N SER A 33 4.60 16.26 -9.75
CA SER A 33 5.15 16.34 -8.39
C SER A 33 5.74 15.02 -7.87
N PHE A 34 5.29 13.87 -8.38
CA PHE A 34 5.70 12.56 -7.87
C PHE A 34 7.14 12.21 -8.23
N VAL A 35 7.94 11.92 -7.20
CA VAL A 35 9.31 11.43 -7.31
C VAL A 35 9.41 10.05 -6.69
N GLU A 36 9.61 9.05 -7.55
CA GLU A 36 9.73 7.66 -7.12
C GLU A 36 11.08 7.38 -6.43
N LEU A 37 11.01 6.71 -5.29
CA LEU A 37 12.13 6.31 -4.46
C LEU A 37 12.37 4.80 -4.57
N SER A 38 13.64 4.40 -4.62
CA SER A 38 14.05 2.98 -4.65
C SER A 38 13.34 2.18 -5.77
N ALA A 39 13.15 2.79 -6.95
CA ALA A 39 12.46 2.17 -8.08
C ALA A 39 13.17 0.87 -8.53
N PHE A 40 14.50 0.88 -8.60
CA PHE A 40 15.33 -0.26 -9.02
C PHE A 40 15.69 -1.22 -7.87
N SER A 41 14.73 -1.51 -6.99
CA SER A 41 14.86 -2.58 -6.00
C SER A 41 14.44 -3.91 -6.62
N PHE A 42 15.35 -4.88 -6.61
CA PHE A 42 15.14 -6.22 -7.15
C PHE A 42 15.71 -7.25 -6.19
N SER A 43 14.84 -8.15 -5.74
CA SER A 43 15.16 -9.30 -4.94
C SER A 43 14.75 -10.55 -5.70
N LYS A 44 15.51 -11.61 -5.48
CA LYS A 44 15.21 -12.94 -6.00
C LYS A 44 14.94 -13.83 -4.81
N ASN A 45 13.81 -14.51 -4.86
CA ASN A 45 13.46 -15.55 -3.91
C ASN A 45 13.74 -16.92 -4.56
N ASP A 46 14.45 -17.80 -3.86
CA ASP A 46 14.81 -19.14 -4.36
C ASP A 46 13.60 -20.02 -4.68
N PHE A 47 12.48 -19.81 -3.99
CA PHE A 47 11.22 -20.53 -4.20
C PHE A 47 10.57 -20.19 -5.55
N TYR A 48 10.59 -18.91 -5.94
CA TYR A 48 9.94 -18.43 -7.17
C TYR A 48 10.90 -18.37 -8.36
N GLY A 49 12.22 -18.28 -8.11
CA GLY A 49 13.25 -18.34 -9.16
C GLY A 49 13.40 -17.07 -10.00
N GLU A 50 12.46 -16.13 -9.92
CA GLU A 50 12.40 -14.89 -10.70
C GLU A 50 12.66 -13.64 -9.84
N GLU A 51 13.14 -12.56 -10.47
CA GLU A 51 13.31 -11.26 -9.82
C GLU A 51 11.96 -10.56 -9.66
N THR A 52 11.70 -10.01 -8.47
CA THR A 52 10.47 -9.25 -8.19
C THR A 52 10.62 -7.80 -8.67
N ASP A 53 9.80 -7.39 -9.63
CA ASP A 53 9.82 -6.04 -10.18
C ASP A 53 9.50 -4.97 -9.13
N GLY A 54 10.49 -4.14 -8.80
CA GLY A 54 10.34 -3.04 -7.84
C GLY A 54 9.95 -3.49 -6.43
N GLU A 55 10.17 -4.77 -6.09
CA GLU A 55 9.64 -5.46 -4.89
C GLU A 55 8.12 -5.50 -4.77
N GLY A 56 7.37 -5.20 -5.84
CA GLY A 56 5.91 -5.15 -5.79
C GLY A 56 5.33 -4.00 -4.97
N VAL A 57 6.14 -2.96 -4.68
CA VAL A 57 5.70 -1.70 -4.05
C VAL A 57 6.30 -0.51 -4.77
N ILE A 58 5.50 0.53 -5.01
CA ILE A 58 5.96 1.84 -5.45
C ILE A 58 6.00 2.74 -4.22
N THR A 59 7.15 3.35 -3.96
CA THR A 59 7.32 4.32 -2.86
C THR A 59 7.83 5.62 -3.43
N GLY A 60 7.42 6.75 -2.89
CA GLY A 60 7.89 8.05 -3.34
C GLY A 60 7.43 9.18 -2.44
N PHE A 61 7.71 10.41 -2.88
CA PHE A 61 7.08 11.60 -2.33
C PHE A 61 6.45 12.41 -3.46
N ALA A 62 5.41 13.18 -3.14
CA ALA A 62 4.70 14.06 -4.06
C ALA A 62 4.09 15.22 -3.30
N THR A 63 3.39 16.11 -4.00
CA THR A 63 2.55 17.13 -3.36
C THR A 63 1.08 16.89 -3.68
N ILE A 64 0.22 17.32 -2.75
CA ILE A 64 -1.23 17.45 -2.95
C ILE A 64 -1.58 18.86 -2.47
N CYS A 65 -2.04 19.72 -3.36
CA CYS A 65 -2.28 21.13 -3.06
C CYS A 65 -1.04 21.82 -2.45
N ASP A 66 0.13 21.59 -3.08
CA ASP A 66 1.45 22.09 -2.64
C ASP A 66 1.93 21.58 -1.27
N TYR A 67 1.15 20.73 -0.60
CA TYR A 67 1.54 20.11 0.66
C TYR A 67 2.23 18.76 0.40
N PRO A 68 3.39 18.47 1.01
CA PRO A 68 4.16 17.24 0.72
C PRO A 68 3.56 15.99 1.38
N PHE A 69 3.61 14.87 0.66
CA PHE A 69 3.22 13.55 1.16
C PHE A 69 4.22 12.49 0.73
N TYR A 70 4.48 11.53 1.61
CA TYR A 70 5.06 10.25 1.22
C TYR A 70 3.96 9.30 0.75
N ILE A 71 4.24 8.57 -0.33
CA ILE A 71 3.28 7.65 -0.94
C ILE A 71 3.89 6.25 -0.92
N ILE A 72 3.10 5.28 -0.47
CA ILE A 72 3.42 3.86 -0.44
C ILE A 72 2.28 3.13 -1.12
N ALA A 73 2.52 2.57 -2.30
CA ALA A 73 1.49 1.99 -3.12
C ALA A 73 1.83 0.53 -3.45
N GLN A 74 1.00 -0.40 -2.96
CA GLN A 74 1.18 -1.82 -3.25
C GLN A 74 0.74 -2.17 -4.67
N ASN A 75 1.63 -2.85 -5.39
CA ASN A 75 1.41 -3.21 -6.78
C ASN A 75 0.86 -4.62 -6.93
N PHE A 76 -0.46 -4.71 -7.15
CA PHE A 76 -1.14 -5.99 -7.35
C PHE A 76 -0.64 -6.78 -8.56
N LYS A 77 -0.13 -6.13 -9.62
CA LYS A 77 0.36 -6.81 -10.83
C LYS A 77 1.60 -7.66 -10.54
N VAL A 78 2.35 -7.33 -9.49
CA VAL A 78 3.55 -8.07 -9.08
C VAL A 78 3.17 -8.98 -7.92
N ASN A 79 3.22 -10.29 -8.13
CA ASN A 79 2.95 -11.32 -7.13
C ASN A 79 1.61 -11.13 -6.37
N CYS A 80 0.57 -10.62 -7.02
CA CYS A 80 -0.74 -10.31 -6.41
C CYS A 80 -0.64 -9.33 -5.21
N GLY A 81 0.33 -8.41 -5.26
CA GLY A 81 0.63 -7.48 -4.16
C GLY A 81 1.20 -8.19 -2.93
N GLY A 82 1.72 -9.41 -3.10
CA GLY A 82 2.28 -10.22 -2.04
C GLY A 82 3.52 -9.56 -1.44
N SER A 83 3.51 -9.39 -0.12
CA SER A 83 4.62 -8.77 0.60
C SER A 83 5.78 -9.76 0.73
N SER A 84 7.01 -9.31 0.47
CA SER A 84 8.26 -9.98 0.81
C SER A 84 9.00 -9.21 1.90
N LYS A 85 10.12 -9.75 2.43
CA LYS A 85 10.97 -8.98 3.35
C LYS A 85 11.49 -7.70 2.68
N ALA A 86 11.95 -7.79 1.43
CA ALA A 86 12.45 -6.65 0.66
C ALA A 86 11.35 -5.60 0.37
N ASN A 87 10.12 -6.04 0.07
CA ASN A 87 8.95 -5.15 -0.03
C ASN A 87 8.73 -4.38 1.28
N CYS A 88 8.70 -5.10 2.40
CA CYS A 88 8.50 -4.51 3.72
C CYS A 88 9.63 -3.55 4.12
N ASP A 89 10.88 -3.89 3.81
CA ASP A 89 12.03 -3.01 4.06
C ASP A 89 11.96 -1.73 3.23
N LYS A 90 11.49 -1.80 1.98
CA LYS A 90 11.26 -0.63 1.13
C LYS A 90 10.14 0.26 1.68
N ILE A 91 9.05 -0.33 2.19
CA ILE A 91 7.97 0.38 2.90
C ILE A 91 8.53 1.06 4.15
N ALA A 92 9.24 0.32 5.02
CA ALA A 92 9.79 0.86 6.26
C ALA A 92 10.76 2.02 6.00
N LYS A 93 11.61 1.92 4.97
CA LYS A 93 12.51 3.01 4.55
C LYS A 93 11.73 4.28 4.15
N CYS A 94 10.58 4.13 3.51
CA CYS A 94 9.70 5.25 3.17
C CYS A 94 9.10 5.89 4.43
N LEU A 95 8.65 5.07 5.38
CA LEU A 95 8.15 5.53 6.69
C LEU A 95 9.22 6.25 7.51
N ASP A 96 10.47 5.77 7.48
CA ASP A 96 11.61 6.43 8.12
C ASP A 96 11.86 7.82 7.51
N ALA A 97 11.73 7.94 6.19
CA ALA A 97 11.87 9.22 5.51
C ALA A 97 10.72 10.19 5.85
N ALA A 98 9.50 9.67 5.96
CA ALA A 98 8.33 10.43 6.38
C ALA A 98 8.46 10.97 7.80
N GLU A 99 8.89 10.13 8.75
CA GLU A 99 9.18 10.54 10.13
C GLU A 99 10.24 11.65 10.16
N LYS A 100 11.36 11.43 9.48
CA LYS A 100 12.51 12.34 9.48
C LYS A 100 12.16 13.73 8.95
N ASN A 101 11.25 13.79 7.97
CA ASN A 101 10.83 15.05 7.36
C ASN A 101 9.49 15.56 7.91
N SER A 102 8.95 14.92 8.96
CA SER A 102 7.65 15.25 9.57
C SER A 102 6.55 15.42 8.53
N THR A 103 6.53 14.52 7.54
CA THR A 103 5.66 14.59 6.36
C THR A 103 4.65 13.44 6.42
N PRO A 104 3.34 13.68 6.23
CA PRO A 104 2.32 12.63 6.25
C PRO A 104 2.51 11.55 5.18
N VAL A 105 1.87 10.41 5.42
CA VAL A 105 2.02 9.19 4.60
C VAL A 105 0.67 8.74 4.07
N ILE A 106 0.62 8.41 2.78
CA ILE A 106 -0.54 7.79 2.13
C ILE A 106 -0.16 6.36 1.71
N TYR A 107 -0.95 5.39 2.16
CA TYR A 107 -0.86 3.99 1.78
C TYR A 107 -1.94 3.65 0.75
N LEU A 108 -1.57 3.29 -0.49
CA LEU A 108 -2.50 2.68 -1.45
C LEU A 108 -2.39 1.16 -1.35
N LEU A 109 -3.41 0.52 -0.80
CA LEU A 109 -3.38 -0.87 -0.39
C LEU A 109 -4.21 -1.77 -1.31
N ASN A 110 -3.52 -2.68 -2.00
CA ASN A 110 -4.12 -3.78 -2.77
C ASN A 110 -3.19 -5.01 -2.71
N THR A 111 -3.51 -5.95 -1.83
CA THR A 111 -2.64 -7.08 -1.49
C THR A 111 -3.44 -8.31 -1.05
N GLN A 112 -3.01 -9.48 -1.51
CA GLN A 112 -3.56 -10.77 -1.09
C GLN A 112 -2.78 -11.41 0.08
N GLY A 113 -1.86 -10.66 0.70
CA GLY A 113 -1.11 -11.08 1.88
C GLY A 113 0.40 -11.14 1.65
N VAL A 114 1.02 -12.23 2.09
CA VAL A 114 2.47 -12.44 2.06
C VAL A 114 2.88 -13.41 0.95
N GLN A 115 4.09 -13.26 0.43
CA GLN A 115 4.71 -14.25 -0.44
C GLN A 115 5.10 -15.48 0.39
N ILE A 116 4.42 -16.60 0.17
CA ILE A 116 4.60 -17.83 0.97
C ILE A 116 6.04 -18.35 0.87
N GLY A 117 6.69 -18.20 -0.29
CA GLY A 117 8.08 -18.62 -0.51
C GLY A 117 9.12 -17.89 0.35
N GLU A 118 8.79 -16.77 0.99
CA GLU A 118 9.69 -16.05 1.92
C GLU A 118 9.76 -16.70 3.31
N GLY A 119 8.80 -17.58 3.63
CA GLY A 119 8.72 -18.27 4.91
C GLY A 119 8.60 -17.31 6.10
N VAL A 120 9.48 -17.43 7.09
CA VAL A 120 9.41 -16.63 8.33
C VAL A 120 9.92 -15.20 8.12
N THR A 121 10.78 -14.97 7.12
CA THR A 121 11.46 -13.68 6.92
C THR A 121 10.49 -12.54 6.58
N VAL A 122 9.41 -12.84 5.85
CA VAL A 122 8.36 -11.85 5.58
C VAL A 122 7.61 -11.44 6.85
N LEU A 123 7.46 -12.32 7.84
CA LEU A 123 6.78 -11.97 9.09
C LEU A 123 7.58 -10.92 9.88
N GLU A 124 8.90 -11.00 9.87
CA GLU A 124 9.79 -9.96 10.42
C GLU A 124 9.59 -8.63 9.69
N GLY A 125 9.52 -8.66 8.35
CA GLY A 125 9.25 -7.48 7.53
C GLY A 125 7.91 -6.83 7.87
N ILE A 126 6.84 -7.63 7.94
CA ILE A 126 5.49 -7.16 8.30
C ILE A 126 5.49 -6.56 9.71
N ALA A 127 6.12 -7.22 10.69
CA ALA A 127 6.23 -6.71 12.05
C ALA A 127 6.94 -5.35 12.07
N LYS A 128 8.01 -5.19 11.30
CA LYS A 128 8.73 -3.92 11.14
C LYS A 128 7.82 -2.83 10.57
N VAL A 129 7.09 -3.10 9.50
CA VAL A 129 6.15 -2.13 8.89
C VAL A 129 5.07 -1.70 9.89
N LEU A 130 4.40 -2.65 10.54
CA LEU A 130 3.33 -2.35 11.51
C LEU A 130 3.85 -1.59 12.73
N MET A 131 5.04 -1.95 13.22
CA MET A 131 5.70 -1.25 14.33
C MET A 131 6.02 0.20 13.95
N ARG A 132 6.59 0.44 12.76
CA ARG A 132 6.90 1.80 12.29
C ARG A 132 5.64 2.64 12.09
N ALA A 133 4.60 2.09 11.45
CA ALA A 133 3.32 2.78 11.31
C ALA A 133 2.69 3.13 12.68
N THR A 134 2.82 2.24 13.66
CA THR A 134 2.34 2.49 15.03
C THR A 134 3.17 3.57 15.74
N GLN A 135 4.49 3.57 15.60
CA GLN A 135 5.37 4.60 16.16
C GLN A 135 5.11 5.99 15.57
N LEU A 136 4.67 6.05 14.31
CA LEU A 136 4.31 7.30 13.63
C LEU A 136 2.97 7.90 14.08
N LYS A 137 2.16 7.17 14.86
CA LYS A 137 0.90 7.71 15.41
C LYS A 137 1.17 8.95 16.25
N GLY A 138 0.50 10.05 15.92
CA GLY A 138 0.68 11.33 16.59
C GLY A 138 1.97 12.08 16.22
N VAL A 139 2.79 11.55 15.30
CA VAL A 139 3.98 12.22 14.77
C VAL A 139 3.68 12.81 13.39
N VAL A 140 3.12 12.01 12.49
CA VAL A 140 2.66 12.46 11.17
C VAL A 140 1.29 11.85 10.87
N PRO A 141 0.37 12.57 10.17
CA PRO A 141 -0.90 11.99 9.74
C PRO A 141 -0.69 10.82 8.77
N GLN A 142 -1.47 9.75 8.97
CA GLN A 142 -1.41 8.53 8.18
C GLN A 142 -2.76 8.24 7.50
N TYR A 143 -2.76 8.11 6.18
CA TYR A 143 -3.94 7.88 5.35
C TYR A 143 -3.86 6.51 4.68
N ALA A 144 -4.81 5.62 4.93
CA ALA A 144 -4.90 4.33 4.24
C ALA A 144 -6.01 4.37 3.20
N VAL A 145 -5.71 3.99 1.95
CA VAL A 145 -6.67 3.89 0.86
C VAL A 145 -6.77 2.43 0.44
N VAL A 146 -7.92 1.82 0.72
CA VAL A 146 -8.23 0.45 0.32
C VAL A 146 -8.73 0.50 -1.14
N ASN A 147 -7.81 0.35 -2.10
CA ASN A 147 -8.10 0.45 -3.54
C ASN A 147 -8.23 -0.92 -4.24
N GLY A 148 -8.59 -1.95 -3.48
CA GLY A 148 -8.79 -3.30 -3.99
C GLY A 148 -9.11 -4.30 -2.87
N LYS A 149 -8.53 -5.49 -2.96
CA LYS A 149 -8.63 -6.48 -1.88
C LYS A 149 -7.39 -6.35 -1.00
N VAL A 150 -7.60 -6.18 0.29
CA VAL A 150 -6.53 -6.05 1.28
C VAL A 150 -6.73 -7.11 2.33
N TYR A 151 -5.96 -8.19 2.21
CA TYR A 151 -6.06 -9.33 3.11
C TYR A 151 -4.77 -9.61 3.88
N GLY A 152 -4.92 -10.29 5.01
CA GLY A 152 -3.79 -10.67 5.86
C GLY A 152 -3.31 -9.53 6.74
N SER A 153 -2.07 -9.64 7.21
CA SER A 153 -1.51 -8.77 8.24
C SER A 153 -1.41 -7.29 7.83
N LEU A 154 -1.26 -6.98 6.53
CA LEU A 154 -1.26 -5.58 6.07
C LEU A 154 -2.64 -4.92 6.19
N ALA A 155 -3.73 -5.68 6.32
CA ALA A 155 -5.04 -5.11 6.61
C ALA A 155 -5.05 -4.35 7.96
N THR A 156 -4.18 -4.75 8.89
CA THR A 156 -4.02 -4.07 10.18
C THR A 156 -3.49 -2.63 10.03
N LEU A 157 -2.81 -2.29 8.92
CA LEU A 157 -2.43 -0.90 8.65
C LEU A 157 -3.63 0.04 8.58
N CYS A 158 -4.80 -0.42 8.10
CA CYS A 158 -6.00 0.42 8.06
C CYS A 158 -6.53 0.74 9.47
N ALA A 159 -6.31 -0.15 10.44
CA ALA A 159 -6.65 0.13 11.84
C ALA A 159 -5.59 1.04 12.52
N ILE A 160 -4.38 1.07 11.98
CA ILE A 160 -3.28 1.94 12.45
C ILE A 160 -3.30 3.30 11.74
N ALA A 161 -3.89 3.45 10.55
CA ALA A 161 -4.01 4.75 9.90
C ALA A 161 -4.92 5.68 10.73
N ASP A 162 -4.76 6.98 10.56
CA ASP A 162 -5.64 7.99 11.17
C ASP A 162 -6.93 8.15 10.37
N PHE A 163 -6.81 8.05 9.04
CA PHE A 163 -7.94 8.12 8.11
C PHE A 163 -7.90 6.94 7.15
N THR A 164 -9.02 6.22 7.01
CA THR A 164 -9.13 5.12 6.06
C THR A 164 -10.22 5.37 5.03
N PHE A 165 -9.82 5.34 3.76
CA PHE A 165 -10.66 5.50 2.59
C PHE A 165 -10.95 4.13 1.98
N PHE A 166 -12.20 3.85 1.70
CA PHE A 166 -12.62 2.67 0.95
C PHE A 166 -13.04 3.08 -0.46
N MET A 167 -12.38 2.51 -1.46
CA MET A 167 -12.82 2.65 -2.85
C MET A 167 -14.01 1.73 -3.12
N LYS A 168 -14.83 2.05 -4.13
CA LYS A 168 -15.92 1.15 -4.55
C LYS A 168 -15.43 -0.29 -4.80
N LYS A 169 -16.18 -1.27 -4.29
CA LYS A 169 -15.90 -2.72 -4.39
C LYS A 169 -14.56 -3.16 -3.77
N SER A 170 -13.99 -2.34 -2.89
CA SER A 170 -12.85 -2.75 -2.08
C SER A 170 -13.28 -3.63 -0.90
N SER A 171 -12.36 -4.44 -0.41
CA SER A 171 -12.59 -5.32 0.74
C SER A 171 -11.35 -5.41 1.61
N LEU A 172 -11.53 -5.33 2.92
CA LEU A 172 -10.50 -5.36 3.94
C LEU A 172 -10.78 -6.50 4.93
N ALA A 173 -9.84 -7.43 5.11
CA ALA A 173 -10.01 -8.48 6.12
C ALA A 173 -8.67 -9.10 6.56
N VAL A 174 -8.43 -9.23 7.87
CA VAL A 174 -7.24 -9.95 8.37
C VAL A 174 -7.28 -11.42 7.96
N ASN A 175 -8.44 -12.07 8.13
CA ASN A 175 -8.68 -13.40 7.59
C ASN A 175 -9.52 -13.27 6.32
N SER A 176 -9.02 -13.78 5.20
CA SER A 176 -9.75 -13.68 3.93
C SER A 176 -11.06 -14.49 4.00
N PRO A 177 -12.07 -14.13 3.19
CA PRO A 177 -13.33 -14.87 3.13
C PRO A 177 -13.14 -16.38 2.87
N LEU A 178 -12.11 -16.74 2.08
CA LEU A 178 -11.77 -18.13 1.78
C LEU A 178 -11.27 -18.88 3.02
N VAL A 179 -10.46 -18.23 3.88
CA VAL A 179 -10.00 -18.82 5.14
C VAL A 179 -11.16 -19.00 6.12
N LEU A 180 -12.08 -18.03 6.17
CA LEU A 180 -13.27 -18.10 7.02
C LEU A 180 -14.23 -19.22 6.56
N ALA A 181 -14.45 -19.34 5.25
CA ALA A 181 -15.25 -20.40 4.67
C ALA A 181 -14.67 -21.79 4.98
N ALA A 182 -13.37 -21.97 4.77
CA ALA A 182 -12.67 -23.22 5.06
C ALA A 182 -12.79 -23.63 6.54
N LYS A 183 -12.72 -22.67 7.47
CA LYS A 183 -12.84 -22.93 8.91
C LYS A 183 -14.27 -23.25 9.34
N THR A 184 -15.26 -22.58 8.75
CA THR A 184 -16.67 -22.68 9.16
C THR A 184 -17.45 -23.77 8.43
N GLY A 185 -16.93 -24.26 7.29
CA GLY A 185 -17.65 -25.17 6.40
C GLY A 185 -18.87 -24.54 5.71
N LYS A 186 -19.03 -23.22 5.81
CA LYS A 186 -20.13 -22.45 5.21
C LYS A 186 -19.59 -21.59 4.09
N ASP A 187 -20.43 -21.33 3.09
CA ASP A 187 -20.10 -20.34 2.07
C ASP A 187 -20.13 -18.94 2.69
N VAL A 188 -18.98 -18.28 2.72
CA VAL A 188 -18.81 -16.93 3.28
C VAL A 188 -18.68 -15.98 2.11
N LYS A 189 -19.75 -15.21 1.87
CA LYS A 189 -19.76 -14.21 0.81
C LYS A 189 -18.78 -13.09 1.10
N LYS A 190 -18.13 -12.59 0.05
CA LYS A 190 -17.20 -11.45 0.15
C LYS A 190 -17.94 -10.20 0.58
N GLU A 191 -19.19 -10.06 0.19
CA GLU A 191 -20.01 -8.90 0.52
C GLU A 191 -20.27 -8.82 2.04
N ASP A 192 -20.36 -9.98 2.69
CA ASP A 192 -20.56 -10.11 4.13
C ASP A 192 -19.26 -9.92 4.92
N VAL A 193 -18.11 -9.92 4.24
CA VAL A 193 -16.78 -9.86 4.87
C VAL A 193 -15.89 -8.80 4.23
N GLY A 194 -15.73 -7.70 4.95
CA GLY A 194 -14.68 -6.72 4.67
C GLY A 194 -15.06 -5.59 3.73
N LEU A 195 -16.27 -5.56 3.16
CA LEU A 195 -16.79 -4.33 2.56
C LEU A 195 -16.91 -3.23 3.62
N ALA A 196 -16.80 -1.96 3.22
CA ALA A 196 -16.96 -0.81 4.11
C ALA A 196 -18.22 -0.92 4.98
N LYS A 197 -19.38 -1.18 4.35
CA LYS A 197 -20.67 -1.41 5.03
C LYS A 197 -20.64 -2.53 6.07
N SER A 198 -19.91 -3.62 5.80
CA SER A 198 -19.80 -4.76 6.72
C SER A 198 -18.85 -4.48 7.88
N LEU A 199 -17.99 -3.46 7.75
CA LEU A 199 -17.05 -2.98 8.75
C LEU A 199 -17.53 -1.71 9.48
N ASP A 200 -18.72 -1.19 9.20
CA ASP A 200 -19.25 0.07 9.76
C ASP A 200 -19.15 0.12 11.30
N LYS A 201 -19.43 -0.99 11.98
CA LYS A 201 -19.34 -1.10 13.45
C LYS A 201 -17.93 -1.14 14.01
N THR A 202 -16.91 -1.26 13.17
CA THR A 202 -15.50 -1.32 13.59
C THR A 202 -14.87 0.06 13.75
N GLY A 203 -15.47 1.10 13.16
CA GLY A 203 -14.88 2.43 13.09
C GLY A 203 -13.64 2.54 12.18
N ILE A 204 -13.30 1.48 11.43
CA ILE A 204 -12.16 1.51 10.50
C ILE A 204 -12.50 2.34 9.24
N PRO A 205 -13.62 2.10 8.52
CA PRO A 205 -13.95 2.93 7.36
C PRO A 205 -14.30 4.34 7.82
N ALA A 206 -13.50 5.33 7.39
CA ALA A 206 -13.78 6.75 7.68
C ALA A 206 -14.49 7.43 6.50
N PHE A 207 -14.08 7.08 5.28
CA PHE A 207 -14.62 7.66 4.05
C PHE A 207 -14.83 6.58 2.98
N GLU A 208 -15.82 6.78 2.11
CA GLU A 208 -16.02 5.99 0.89
C GLU A 208 -15.91 6.92 -0.32
N GLU A 209 -15.04 6.58 -1.25
CA GLU A 209 -14.76 7.41 -2.44
C GLU A 209 -14.88 6.59 -3.74
N GLU A 210 -15.24 7.27 -4.83
CA GLU A 210 -15.43 6.62 -6.12
C GLU A 210 -14.12 6.45 -6.91
N ASP A 211 -13.25 7.44 -6.80
CA ASP A 211 -11.99 7.55 -7.55
C ASP A 211 -10.90 8.26 -6.72
N MET A 212 -9.68 8.32 -7.26
CA MET A 212 -8.54 8.96 -6.59
C MET A 212 -8.68 10.48 -6.50
N ALA A 213 -9.52 11.11 -7.33
CA ALA A 213 -9.76 12.55 -7.27
C ALA A 213 -10.62 12.91 -6.05
N GLY A 214 -11.63 12.09 -5.72
CA GLY A 214 -12.40 12.20 -4.48
C GLY A 214 -11.50 12.04 -3.25
N VAL A 215 -10.63 11.04 -3.25
CA VAL A 215 -9.61 10.85 -2.19
C VAL A 215 -8.70 12.09 -2.09
N LYS A 216 -8.19 12.61 -3.21
CA LYS A 216 -7.36 13.82 -3.25
C LYS A 216 -8.07 15.01 -2.60
N ALA A 217 -9.31 15.26 -2.98
CA ALA A 217 -10.10 16.38 -2.45
C ALA A 217 -10.29 16.26 -0.93
N LYS A 218 -10.62 15.07 -0.43
CA LYS A 218 -10.79 14.85 1.01
C LYS A 218 -9.49 14.96 1.79
N ILE A 219 -8.38 14.47 1.25
CA ILE A 219 -7.05 14.64 1.86
C ILE A 219 -6.70 16.12 1.94
N ALA A 220 -6.97 16.92 0.90
CA ALA A 220 -6.73 18.36 0.92
C ALA A 220 -7.55 19.06 2.02
N GLU A 221 -8.85 18.76 2.14
CA GLU A 221 -9.71 19.29 3.21
C GLU A 221 -9.18 18.94 4.61
N ILE A 222 -8.80 17.67 4.83
CA ILE A 222 -8.24 17.22 6.12
C ILE A 222 -6.92 17.95 6.41
N THR A 223 -6.07 18.11 5.40
CA THR A 223 -4.76 18.73 5.55
C THR A 223 -4.88 20.20 5.93
N GLU A 224 -5.84 20.92 5.36
CA GLU A 224 -6.15 22.30 5.72
C GLU A 224 -6.57 22.41 7.21
N ILE A 225 -7.38 21.47 7.71
CA ILE A 225 -7.84 21.46 9.10
C ILE A 225 -6.70 21.08 10.06
N VAL A 226 -5.89 20.08 9.73
CA VAL A 226 -4.84 19.54 10.62
C VAL A 226 -3.60 20.43 10.64
N SER A 227 -3.38 21.23 9.58
CA SER A 227 -2.23 22.15 9.47
C SER A 227 -2.53 23.57 9.96
N ALA A 228 -3.79 23.89 10.28
CA ALA A 228 -4.23 25.18 10.84
C ALA A 228 -3.96 25.26 12.35
#